data_AF-A0A849M181-F1
#
_entry.id   AF-A0A849M181-F1
#
_cell.length_a   1.000
_cell.length_b   1.000
_cell.length_c   1.000
_cell.angle_alpha   90.00
_cell.angle_beta   90.00
_cell.angle_gamma   90.00
#
_symmetry.space_group_name_H-M   'P 1'
#
loop_
_entity.id
_entity.type
_entity.pdbx_description
1 polymer ?
#
loop_
_entity_poly.entity_id
_entity_poly.type
_entity_poly.pdbx_seq_one_letter_code
_entity_poly.pdbx_strand_id
1 'polypeptide(L)'
;MSFKFTEEKFKEIEEVLDTKFKKRGDQYRAVLLNTELGRKLTIEIYPDMQIGKRVGNLVSIFTPYTHSQLHFCNGFVASDVLEEVTFFAEFKGHLSGVIVERQAGCSIFTNVDAELLSGDFSQLAPEVMLSGIALSLTEPLLEKKSE
;
A
#
# COMPACT_ATOMS: atom_id res chain seq x y z
N MET A 1 3.07 1.75 18.43
CA MET A 1 3.83 0.52 18.09
C MET A 1 4.05 0.46 16.58
N SER A 2 5.15 -0.13 16.08
CA SER A 2 5.30 -0.33 14.64
C SER A 2 4.33 -1.41 14.16
N PHE A 3 3.59 -1.12 13.09
CA PHE A 3 2.72 -2.08 12.43
C PHE A 3 3.49 -3.35 12.02
N LYS A 4 2.83 -4.51 12.10
CA LYS A 4 3.39 -5.80 11.70
C LYS A 4 2.42 -6.56 10.83
N PHE A 5 2.93 -7.20 9.78
CA PHE A 5 2.16 -8.14 8.97
C PHE A 5 2.06 -9.49 9.69
N THR A 6 0.87 -9.79 10.21
CA THR A 6 0.51 -11.10 10.79
C THR A 6 -0.14 -11.99 9.72
N GLU A 7 -0.29 -13.28 10.00
CA GLU A 7 -0.98 -14.21 9.08
C GLU A 7 -2.43 -13.79 8.80
N GLU A 8 -3.14 -13.28 9.81
CA GLU A 8 -4.50 -12.74 9.64
C GLU A 8 -4.53 -11.56 8.67
N LYS A 9 -3.53 -10.68 8.76
CA LYS A 9 -3.38 -9.53 7.87
C LYS A 9 -3.03 -9.93 6.45
N PHE A 10 -2.24 -10.99 6.26
CA PHE A 10 -2.04 -11.57 4.93
C PHE A 10 -3.34 -12.14 4.36
N LYS A 11 -4.14 -12.85 5.15
CA LYS A 11 -5.45 -13.37 4.70
C LYS A 11 -6.38 -12.26 4.23
N GLU A 12 -6.45 -11.16 4.96
CA GLU A 12 -7.25 -9.98 4.57
C GLU A 12 -6.84 -9.44 3.18
N ILE A 13 -5.53 -9.33 2.92
CA ILE A 13 -5.02 -8.89 1.62
C ILE A 13 -5.31 -9.94 0.53
N GLU A 14 -5.13 -11.22 0.84
CA GLU A 14 -5.38 -12.34 -0.09
C GLU A 14 -6.84 -12.41 -0.54
N GLU A 15 -7.78 -12.19 0.38
CA GLU A 15 -9.22 -12.19 0.11
C GLU A 15 -9.60 -11.03 -0.82
N VAL A 16 -9.16 -9.81 -0.52
CA VAL A 16 -9.47 -8.64 -1.37
C VAL A 16 -8.82 -8.77 -2.75
N LEU A 17 -7.57 -9.20 -2.83
CA LEU A 17 -6.84 -9.28 -4.11
C LEU A 17 -7.03 -10.57 -4.89
N ASP A 18 -7.84 -11.51 -4.38
CA ASP A 18 -8.02 -12.85 -4.93
C ASP A 18 -6.68 -13.52 -5.29
N THR A 19 -5.76 -13.53 -4.32
CA THR A 19 -4.40 -14.05 -4.51
C THR A 19 -3.93 -14.86 -3.31
N LYS A 20 -2.72 -15.44 -3.40
CA LYS A 20 -2.10 -16.19 -2.31
C LYS A 20 -0.64 -15.80 -2.13
N PHE A 21 -0.28 -15.38 -0.92
CA PHE A 21 1.09 -15.17 -0.53
C PHE A 21 1.77 -16.51 -0.25
N LYS A 22 2.98 -16.65 -0.78
CA LYS A 22 3.88 -17.76 -0.49
C LYS A 22 5.08 -17.21 0.25
N LYS A 23 5.36 -17.76 1.43
CA LYS A 23 6.59 -17.44 2.17
C LYS A 23 7.80 -17.97 1.40
N ARG A 24 8.82 -17.13 1.24
CA ARG A 24 10.10 -17.45 0.58
C ARG A 24 11.23 -16.78 1.36
N GLY A 25 11.93 -17.54 2.21
CA GLY A 25 12.89 -16.93 3.14
C GLY A 25 12.18 -15.93 4.05
N ASP A 26 12.67 -14.68 4.05
CA ASP A 26 12.17 -13.60 4.91
C ASP A 26 11.04 -12.76 4.27
N GLN A 27 10.60 -13.14 3.06
CA GLN A 27 9.52 -12.45 2.36
C GLN A 27 8.27 -13.29 2.18
N TYR A 28 7.17 -12.59 1.97
CA TYR A 28 5.90 -13.14 1.50
C TYR A 28 5.66 -12.60 0.10
N ARG A 29 5.48 -13.51 -0.87
CA ARG A 29 5.32 -13.14 -2.27
C ARG A 29 3.98 -13.60 -2.85
N ALA A 30 3.25 -12.69 -3.46
CA ALA A 30 2.04 -12.96 -4.25
C ALA A 30 2.24 -12.49 -5.69
N VAL A 31 1.49 -13.09 -6.63
CA VAL A 31 1.51 -12.71 -8.05
C VAL A 31 0.06 -12.56 -8.50
N LEU A 32 -0.24 -11.40 -9.07
CA LEU A 32 -1.51 -11.10 -9.70
C LEU A 32 -1.34 -11.11 -11.22
N LEU A 33 -2.32 -11.67 -11.91
CA LEU A 33 -2.33 -11.82 -13.36
C LEU A 33 -3.70 -11.42 -13.88
N ASN A 34 -3.73 -10.52 -14.85
CA ASN A 34 -4.92 -10.28 -15.67
C ASN A 34 -4.52 -10.56 -17.12
N THR A 35 -4.93 -11.72 -17.63
CA THR A 35 -4.59 -12.18 -18.97
C THR A 35 -5.33 -11.43 -20.07
N GLU A 36 -6.54 -10.92 -19.78
CA GLU A 36 -7.36 -10.18 -20.74
C GLU A 36 -6.72 -8.83 -21.10
N LEU A 37 -6.16 -8.14 -20.11
CA LEU A 37 -5.48 -6.86 -20.26
C LEU A 37 -3.95 -7.00 -20.40
N GLY A 38 -3.43 -8.22 -20.37
CA GLY A 38 -1.99 -8.50 -20.45
C GLY A 38 -1.19 -7.94 -19.27
N ARG A 39 -1.81 -7.79 -18.09
CA ARG A 39 -1.17 -7.23 -16.90
C ARG A 39 -0.65 -8.31 -15.98
N LYS A 40 0.48 -8.02 -15.35
CA LYS A 40 1.11 -8.86 -14.33
C LYS A 40 1.71 -7.97 -13.26
N LEU A 41 1.49 -8.34 -12.01
CA LEU A 41 2.05 -7.66 -10.87
C LEU A 41 2.55 -8.68 -9.85
N THR A 42 3.69 -8.42 -9.22
CA THR A 42 4.17 -9.19 -8.07
C THR A 42 4.24 -8.27 -6.87
N ILE A 43 3.71 -8.75 -5.74
CA ILE A 43 3.84 -8.13 -4.43
C ILE A 43 4.85 -8.93 -3.63
N GLU A 44 5.84 -8.28 -3.05
CA GLU A 44 6.74 -8.84 -2.05
C GLU A 44 6.67 -8.01 -0.76
N ILE A 45 6.38 -8.67 0.36
CA ILE A 45 6.29 -8.04 1.69
C ILE A 45 7.36 -8.65 2.59
N TYR A 46 8.20 -7.79 3.17
CA TYR A 46 9.26 -8.14 4.10
C TYR A 46 8.95 -7.49 5.46
N PRO A 47 8.40 -8.23 6.44
CA PRO A 47 7.90 -7.65 7.70
C PRO A 47 8.97 -7.10 8.65
N ASP A 48 10.21 -7.54 8.55
CA ASP A 48 11.30 -7.16 9.47
C ASP A 48 12.62 -6.96 8.72
N MET A 49 12.60 -6.18 7.63
CA MET A 49 13.78 -5.90 6.81
C MET A 49 14.69 -4.87 7.47
N GLN A 50 16.01 -5.11 7.43
CA GLN A 50 17.00 -4.09 7.78
C GLN A 50 17.06 -3.03 6.67
N ILE A 51 16.54 -1.83 6.94
CA ILE A 51 16.54 -0.67 6.04
C ILE A 51 17.48 0.39 6.62
N GLY A 52 18.72 0.39 6.12
CA GLY A 52 19.78 1.25 6.65
C GLY A 52 20.11 0.89 8.10
N LYS A 53 19.88 1.81 9.04
CA LYS A 53 20.15 1.62 10.48
C LYS A 53 18.95 1.13 11.29
N ARG A 54 17.79 0.95 10.66
CA ARG A 54 16.55 0.57 11.35
C ARG A 54 15.97 -0.69 10.73
N VAL A 55 15.14 -1.39 11.49
CA VAL A 55 14.31 -2.50 11.00
C VAL A 55 12.91 -1.98 10.73
N GLY A 56 12.26 -2.47 9.68
CA GLY A 56 10.84 -2.20 9.43
C GLY A 56 10.28 -2.95 8.23
N ASN A 57 9.00 -2.72 7.96
CA ASN A 57 8.32 -3.35 6.84
C ASN A 57 8.78 -2.73 5.51
N LEU A 58 9.08 -3.57 4.53
CA LEU A 58 9.28 -3.18 3.14
C LEU A 58 8.23 -3.85 2.27
N VAL A 59 7.49 -3.06 1.50
CA VAL A 59 6.60 -3.56 0.45
C VAL A 59 7.23 -3.23 -0.90
N SER A 60 7.49 -4.24 -1.72
CA SER A 60 8.02 -4.08 -3.07
C SER A 60 7.01 -4.56 -4.09
N ILE A 61 6.74 -3.74 -5.10
CA ILE A 61 5.85 -4.04 -6.21
C ILE A 61 6.67 -4.11 -7.50
N PHE A 62 6.50 -5.21 -8.22
CA PHE A 62 7.12 -5.42 -9.53
C PHE A 62 6.02 -5.53 -10.59
N THR A 63 6.09 -4.65 -11.58
CA THR A 63 5.35 -4.76 -12.84
C THR A 63 6.38 -4.96 -13.97
N PRO A 64 5.96 -5.22 -15.23
CA PRO A 64 6.89 -5.35 -16.35
C PRO A 64 7.78 -4.11 -16.57
N TYR A 65 7.32 -2.93 -16.16
CA TYR A 65 7.99 -1.66 -16.48
C TYR A 65 8.40 -0.84 -15.25
N THR A 66 7.90 -1.20 -14.07
CA THR A 66 8.11 -0.43 -12.84
C THR A 66 8.48 -1.35 -11.69
N HIS A 67 9.52 -0.95 -10.96
CA HIS A 67 9.87 -1.47 -9.64
C HIS A 67 9.64 -0.37 -8.61
N SER A 68 8.73 -0.59 -7.68
CA SER A 68 8.39 0.36 -6.62
C SER A 68 8.65 -0.25 -5.26
N GLN A 69 9.16 0.56 -4.34
CA GLN A 69 9.46 0.15 -2.97
C GLN A 69 8.91 1.16 -1.98
N LEU A 70 8.02 0.70 -1.11
CA LEU A 70 7.47 1.48 -0.01
C LEU A 70 8.20 1.09 1.27
N HIS A 71 9.15 1.93 1.66
CA HIS A 71 9.97 1.72 2.85
C HIS A 71 9.19 2.09 4.11
N PHE A 72 9.42 1.34 5.20
CA PHE A 72 8.79 1.57 6.50
C PHE A 72 7.25 1.64 6.42
N CYS A 73 6.66 0.76 5.62
CA CYS A 73 5.21 0.63 5.48
C CYS A 73 4.55 0.55 6.86
N ASN A 74 3.64 1.49 7.13
CA ASN A 74 2.99 1.69 8.41
C ASN A 74 1.65 0.96 8.52
N GLY A 75 1.13 0.43 7.42
CA GLY A 75 -0.13 -0.29 7.40
C GLY A 75 -0.63 -0.50 5.99
N PHE A 76 -1.83 -1.07 5.90
CA PHE A 76 -2.60 -1.12 4.68
C PHE A 76 -4.08 -0.93 4.97
N VAL A 77 -4.83 -0.58 3.94
CA VAL A 77 -6.29 -0.62 3.92
C VAL A 77 -6.70 -1.59 2.82
N ALA A 78 -7.57 -2.53 3.14
CA ALA A 78 -8.12 -3.48 2.18
C ALA A 78 -9.60 -3.16 1.98
N SER A 79 -10.02 -2.99 0.71
CA SER A 79 -11.39 -2.62 0.35
C SER A 79 -11.98 -3.65 -0.59
N ASP A 80 -12.92 -4.46 -0.09
CA ASP A 80 -13.68 -5.41 -0.93
C ASP A 80 -14.50 -4.71 -2.01
N VAL A 81 -15.02 -3.51 -1.71
CA VAL A 81 -15.89 -2.74 -2.62
C VAL A 81 -15.11 -2.21 -3.82
N LEU A 82 -13.88 -1.76 -3.59
CA LEU A 82 -12.99 -1.25 -4.64
C LEU A 82 -12.09 -2.36 -5.23
N GLU A 83 -12.10 -3.55 -4.63
CA GLU A 83 -11.23 -4.67 -4.98
C GLU A 83 -9.74 -4.30 -4.98
N GLU A 84 -9.33 -3.47 -4.03
CA GLU A 84 -7.95 -2.96 -3.96
C GLU A 84 -7.39 -2.95 -2.54
N VAL A 85 -6.06 -2.98 -2.47
CA VAL A 85 -5.31 -2.85 -1.23
C VAL A 85 -4.34 -1.68 -1.34
N THR A 86 -4.48 -0.73 -0.42
CA THR A 86 -3.63 0.46 -0.32
C THR A 86 -2.62 0.27 0.80
N PHE A 87 -1.36 0.05 0.45
CA PHE A 87 -0.23 0.07 1.39
C PHE A 87 0.23 1.51 1.58
N PHE A 88 0.51 1.94 2.80
CA PHE A 88 0.92 3.32 3.05
C PHE A 88 2.07 3.45 4.05
N ALA A 89 2.85 4.51 3.88
CA ALA A 89 3.90 4.92 4.80
C ALA A 89 3.83 6.44 4.99
N GLU A 90 4.00 6.86 6.23
CA GLU A 90 3.96 8.24 6.67
C GLU A 90 5.35 8.63 7.19
N PHE A 91 5.85 9.77 6.74
CA PHE A 91 7.11 10.32 7.20
C PHE A 91 7.03 11.85 7.25
N LYS A 92 7.16 12.40 8.47
CA LYS A 92 7.19 13.85 8.72
C LYS A 92 6.01 14.60 8.07
N GLY A 93 4.79 14.15 8.33
CA GLY A 93 3.57 14.78 7.80
C GLY A 93 3.32 14.54 6.31
N HIS A 94 4.09 13.67 5.66
CA HIS A 94 3.86 13.29 4.27
C HIS A 94 3.50 11.81 4.18
N LEU A 95 2.55 11.50 3.31
CA LEU A 95 2.09 10.16 3.02
C LEU A 95 2.62 9.70 1.66
N SER A 96 3.00 8.43 1.59
CA SER A 96 3.19 7.71 0.34
C SER A 96 2.34 6.46 0.37
N GLY A 97 1.65 6.18 -0.73
CA GLY A 97 0.77 5.02 -0.86
C GLY A 97 0.99 4.28 -2.17
N VAL A 98 0.86 2.96 -2.09
CA VAL A 98 0.85 2.07 -3.25
C VAL A 98 -0.45 1.30 -3.22
N ILE A 99 -1.28 1.52 -4.24
CA ILE A 99 -2.58 0.87 -4.41
C ILE A 99 -2.39 -0.27 -5.38
N VAL A 100 -2.80 -1.46 -4.98
CA VAL A 100 -2.79 -2.65 -5.82
C VAL A 100 -4.23 -3.11 -6.01
N GLU A 101 -4.65 -3.22 -7.26
CA GLU A 101 -5.98 -3.69 -7.62
C GLU A 101 -5.96 -5.21 -7.88
N ARG A 102 -7.07 -5.90 -7.59
CA ARG A 102 -7.28 -7.33 -7.91
C ARG A 102 -6.97 -7.63 -9.38
N GLN A 103 -7.24 -6.70 -10.29
CA GLN A 103 -6.98 -6.83 -11.73
C GLN A 103 -5.52 -6.55 -12.15
N ALA A 104 -4.57 -6.69 -11.22
CA ALA A 104 -3.15 -6.42 -11.42
C ALA A 104 -2.84 -4.97 -11.87
N GLY A 105 -3.71 -4.03 -11.50
CA GLY A 105 -3.48 -2.58 -11.58
C GLY A 105 -2.61 -2.10 -10.43
N CYS A 106 -1.90 -0.99 -10.64
CA CYS A 106 -1.06 -0.39 -9.62
C CYS A 106 -1.00 1.12 -9.80
N SER A 107 -1.29 1.85 -8.73
CA SER A 107 -1.14 3.30 -8.64
C SER A 107 -0.20 3.65 -7.49
N ILE A 108 0.68 4.62 -7.70
CA ILE A 108 1.68 5.03 -6.72
C ILE A 108 1.54 6.53 -6.50
N PHE A 109 1.36 6.92 -5.25
CA PHE A 109 1.36 8.30 -4.81
C PHE A 109 2.48 8.48 -3.78
N THR A 110 3.28 9.53 -3.90
CA THR A 110 4.39 9.77 -2.99
C THR A 110 4.51 11.23 -2.62
N ASN A 111 5.02 11.50 -1.43
CA ASN A 111 5.21 12.84 -0.90
C ASN A 111 3.91 13.67 -0.90
N VAL A 112 2.79 13.02 -0.62
CA VAL A 112 1.47 13.68 -0.50
C VAL A 112 1.42 14.33 0.87
N ASP A 113 1.07 15.62 0.92
CA ASP A 113 0.90 16.31 2.19
C ASP A 113 -0.29 15.72 2.95
N ALA A 114 -0.10 15.32 4.21
CA ALA A 114 -1.15 14.70 5.02
C ALA A 114 -2.32 15.66 5.28
N GLU A 115 -2.12 16.97 5.23
CA GLU A 115 -3.20 17.96 5.34
C GLU A 115 -4.20 17.88 4.19
N LEU A 116 -3.82 17.28 3.05
CA LEU A 116 -4.73 17.05 1.93
C LEU A 116 -5.78 15.97 2.20
N LEU A 117 -5.57 15.13 3.21
CA LEU A 117 -6.47 14.00 3.52
C LEU A 117 -7.65 14.43 4.40
N SER A 118 -7.43 15.42 5.27
CA SER A 118 -8.42 15.94 6.22
C SER A 118 -9.21 17.15 5.69
N GLY A 119 -8.93 17.59 4.46
CA GLY A 119 -9.55 18.74 3.81
C GLY A 119 -10.81 18.41 3.01
N ASP A 120 -11.62 19.43 2.73
CA ASP A 120 -12.71 19.33 1.75
C ASP A 120 -12.12 19.14 0.34
N PHE A 121 -12.17 17.91 -0.18
CA PHE A 121 -11.64 17.54 -1.49
C PHE A 121 -12.23 18.38 -2.64
N SER A 122 -13.39 19.01 -2.45
CA SER A 122 -13.98 19.91 -3.45
C SER A 122 -13.23 21.23 -3.64
N GLN A 123 -12.35 21.58 -2.70
CA GLN A 123 -11.52 22.80 -2.74
C GLN A 123 -10.11 22.54 -3.31
N LEU A 124 -9.76 21.28 -3.59
CA LEU A 124 -8.47 20.93 -4.15
C LEU A 124 -8.44 21.22 -5.66
N ALA A 125 -7.29 21.68 -6.15
CA ALA A 125 -7.06 21.73 -7.59
C ALA A 125 -7.19 20.30 -8.16
N PRO A 126 -7.82 20.10 -9.33
CA PRO A 126 -8.05 18.77 -9.91
C PRO A 126 -6.80 17.88 -9.97
N GLU A 127 -5.64 18.50 -10.15
CA GLU A 127 -4.33 17.85 -10.27
C GLU A 127 -3.86 17.18 -8.96
N VAL A 128 -4.29 17.67 -7.79
CA VAL A 128 -3.93 17.12 -6.47
C VAL A 128 -5.07 16.35 -5.80
N MET A 129 -6.28 16.46 -6.35
CA MET A 129 -7.48 15.80 -5.83
C MET A 129 -7.38 14.28 -5.89
N LEU A 130 -6.76 13.72 -6.95
CA LEU A 130 -6.67 12.28 -7.14
C LEU A 130 -5.88 11.59 -6.01
N SER A 131 -4.73 12.15 -5.62
CA SER A 131 -3.93 11.59 -4.53
C SER A 131 -4.63 11.73 -3.17
N GLY A 132 -5.34 12.84 -2.95
CA GLY A 132 -6.12 13.05 -1.73
C GLY A 132 -7.23 12.01 -1.59
N ILE A 133 -8.03 11.82 -2.65
CA ILE A 133 -9.12 10.84 -2.67
C ILE A 133 -8.58 9.42 -2.49
N ALA A 134 -7.57 9.04 -3.28
CA ALA A 134 -7.02 7.69 -3.29
C ALA A 134 -6.41 7.27 -1.95
N LEU A 135 -5.87 8.23 -1.19
CA LEU A 135 -5.22 7.95 0.10
C LEU A 135 -6.10 8.27 1.32
N SER A 136 -7.26 8.90 1.15
CA SER A 136 -8.17 9.27 2.25
C SER A 136 -8.59 8.07 3.10
N LEU A 137 -8.71 6.88 2.50
CA LEU A 137 -9.03 5.64 3.21
C LEU A 137 -8.02 5.28 4.32
N THR A 138 -6.80 5.80 4.25
CA THR A 138 -5.73 5.53 5.23
C THR A 138 -5.82 6.42 6.48
N GLU A 139 -6.58 7.51 6.43
CA GLU A 139 -6.65 8.53 7.47
C GLU A 139 -7.07 7.98 8.86
N PRO A 140 -8.09 7.13 9.00
CA PRO A 140 -8.50 6.61 10.32
C PRO A 140 -7.42 5.77 11.01
N LEU A 141 -6.44 5.26 10.26
CA LEU A 141 -5.32 4.47 10.78
C LEU A 141 -4.12 5.34 11.18
N LEU A 142 -4.06 6.59 10.72
CA LEU A 142 -3.03 7.56 11.10
C LEU A 142 -3.32 8.18 12.47
N GLU A 143 -4.58 8.52 12.76
CA GLU A 143 -4.98 9.20 14.02
C GLU A 143 -4.71 8.36 15.28
N LYS A 144 -4.75 7.02 15.17
CA LYS A 144 -4.48 6.08 16.28
C LYS A 144 -3.03 6.12 16.82
N LYS A 145 -2.12 6.91 16.24
CA LYS A 145 -0.74 7.10 16.75
C LYS A 145 -0.58 8.23 17.78
N SER A 146 -1.62 9.03 18.01
CA SER A 146 -1.52 10.29 18.78
C SER A 146 -1.91 10.17 20.26
N GLU A 147 -2.21 8.97 20.76
CA GLU A 147 -2.46 8.68 22.19
C GLU A 147 -1.40 7.78 22.82
#